data_AF-A0A0B0D560-F1
#
_entry.id   AF-A0A0B0D560-F1
#
_cell.length_a   1.000
_cell.length_b   1.000
_cell.length_c   1.000
_cell.angle_alpha   90.00
_cell.angle_beta   90.00
_cell.angle_gamma   90.00
#
_symmetry.space_group_name_H-M   'P 1'
#
loop_
_entity.id
_entity.type
_entity.pdbx_description
1 polymer ?
#
loop_
_entity_poly.entity_id
_entity_poly.type
_entity_poly.pdbx_seq_one_letter_code
_entity_poly.pdbx_strand_id
1 'polypeptide(L)'
;MKINRPNHSQLNPYQKQMNKQVEAKNPSKQQDKIEISKQAKQMQNTEKADPAREKLINQIKIDVDTGNYQVDSKATAKKMIDFWSNKG
;
A
#
# COMPACT_ATOMS: atom_id res chain seq x y z
N MET A 1 51.06 44.10 32.01
CA MET A 1 50.43 42.81 32.35
C MET A 1 48.98 42.84 31.85
N LYS A 2 48.53 41.86 31.07
CA LYS A 2 47.15 41.77 30.54
C LYS A 2 46.31 40.89 31.48
N ILE A 3 45.24 41.44 32.02
CA ILE A 3 44.35 40.76 32.98
C ILE A 3 43.17 40.19 32.18
N ASN A 4 43.10 38.87 32.04
CA ASN A 4 41.97 38.19 31.44
C ASN A 4 40.91 37.94 32.52
N ARG A 5 39.70 38.49 32.33
CA ARG A 5 38.56 38.23 33.22
C ARG A 5 38.06 36.78 32.99
N PRO A 6 37.67 36.04 34.04
CA PRO A 6 37.10 34.71 33.87
C PRO A 6 35.76 34.80 33.12
N ASN A 7 35.64 34.01 32.05
CA ASN A 7 34.41 33.83 31.28
C ASN A 7 33.28 33.42 32.24
N HIS A 8 32.30 34.30 32.41
CA HIS A 8 31.06 33.95 33.07
C HIS A 8 30.33 32.96 32.15
N SER A 9 30.29 31.69 32.53
CA SER A 9 29.50 30.67 31.88
C SER A 9 28.04 31.13 31.91
N GLN A 10 27.52 31.59 30.77
CA GLN A 10 26.12 31.95 30.57
C GLN A 10 25.26 30.68 30.63
N LEU A 11 25.15 30.10 31.82
CA LEU A 11 24.24 28.99 32.12
C LEU A 11 22.90 29.60 32.52
N ASN A 12 22.17 30.16 31.55
CA ASN A 12 20.80 30.60 31.78
C ASN A 12 19.90 29.36 31.94
N PRO A 13 19.41 29.01 33.16
CA PRO A 13 18.63 27.79 33.38
C PRO A 13 17.28 27.83 32.64
N TYR A 14 16.75 29.03 32.39
CA TYR A 14 15.50 29.24 31.67
C TYR A 14 15.59 28.89 30.17
N GLN A 15 16.75 29.11 29.53
CA GLN A 15 16.93 28.72 28.12
C GLN A 15 16.88 27.20 27.94
N LYS A 16 17.40 26.43 28.91
CA LYS A 16 17.33 24.96 28.91
C LYS A 16 15.89 24.45 29.08
N GLN A 17 15.04 25.19 29.80
CA GLN A 17 13.63 24.82 29.97
C GLN A 17 12.81 25.08 28.69
N MET A 18 13.05 26.19 27.98
CA MET A 18 12.42 26.42 26.67
C MET A 18 12.76 25.32 25.67
N ASN A 19 14.03 24.91 25.60
CA ASN A 19 14.45 23.85 24.68
C ASN A 19 13.78 22.50 24.98
N LYS A 20 13.65 22.12 26.27
CA LYS A 20 12.91 20.91 26.67
C LYS A 20 11.43 20.96 26.29
N GLN A 21 10.82 22.14 26.34
CA GLN A 21 9.40 22.32 25.99
C GLN A 21 9.15 22.26 24.47
N VAL A 22 10.15 22.59 23.65
CA VAL A 22 10.10 22.42 22.19
C VAL A 22 10.24 20.94 21.80
N GLU A 23 11.10 20.19 22.46
CA GLU A 23 11.26 18.73 22.23
C GLU A 23 9.99 17.95 22.62
N ALA A 24 9.31 18.34 23.70
CA ALA A 24 8.06 17.72 24.15
C ALA A 24 6.84 18.02 23.25
N LYS A 25 6.94 18.99 22.33
CA LYS A 25 5.85 19.39 21.42
C LYS A 25 5.82 18.64 20.09
N ASN A 26 6.70 17.67 19.89
CA ASN A 26 6.63 16.74 18.76
C ASN A 26 6.18 15.34 19.19
N PRO A 27 4.98 15.13 19.77
CA PRO A 27 4.32 13.87 19.54
C PRO A 27 3.95 13.88 18.07
N SER A 28 4.67 13.13 17.24
CA SER A 28 4.17 12.80 15.91
C SER A 28 2.77 12.23 16.15
N LYS A 29 1.74 12.99 15.76
CA LYS A 29 0.35 12.55 15.89
C LYS A 29 0.31 11.21 15.16
N GLN A 30 0.09 10.12 15.88
CA GLN A 30 -0.11 8.82 15.27
C GLN A 30 -1.29 8.99 14.33
N GLN A 31 -1.01 9.01 13.04
CA GLN A 31 -2.02 9.03 12.00
C GLN A 31 -2.61 7.63 11.93
N ASP A 32 -3.93 7.55 11.83
CA ASP A 32 -4.59 6.28 11.57
C ASP A 32 -4.05 5.72 10.24
N LYS A 33 -3.47 4.52 10.29
CA LYS A 33 -2.94 3.81 9.12
C LYS A 33 -3.70 2.50 8.95
N ILE A 34 -4.18 2.27 7.73
CA ILE A 34 -4.80 1.01 7.33
C ILE A 34 -3.78 0.26 6.48
N GLU A 35 -3.32 -0.90 6.95
CA GLU A 35 -2.37 -1.75 6.23
C GLU A 35 -3.05 -3.05 5.75
N ILE A 36 -2.71 -3.49 4.54
CA ILE A 36 -3.09 -4.82 4.06
C ILE A 36 -2.29 -5.86 4.85
N SER A 37 -2.98 -6.84 5.44
CA SER A 37 -2.34 -7.89 6.24
C SER A 37 -1.29 -8.66 5.44
N LYS A 38 -0.26 -9.16 6.13
CA LYS A 38 0.80 -9.98 5.49
C LYS A 38 0.22 -11.20 4.76
N GLN A 39 -0.79 -11.83 5.36
CA GLN A 39 -1.50 -12.96 4.77
C GLN A 39 -2.27 -12.57 3.51
N ALA A 40 -2.99 -11.43 3.51
CA ALA A 40 -3.71 -10.96 2.33
C ALA A 40 -2.76 -10.63 1.18
N LYS A 41 -1.58 -10.04 1.47
CA LYS A 41 -0.52 -9.84 0.48
C LYS A 41 -0.01 -11.16 -0.11
N GLN A 42 0.20 -12.18 0.73
CA GLN A 42 0.60 -13.51 0.25
C GLN A 42 -0.46 -14.16 -0.64
N MET A 43 -1.74 -14.01 -0.30
CA MET A 43 -2.85 -14.50 -1.13
C MET A 43 -2.97 -13.74 -2.46
N GLN A 44 -2.67 -12.43 -2.47
CA GLN A 44 -2.62 -11.62 -3.69
C GLN A 44 -1.40 -11.95 -4.55
N ASN A 45 -0.29 -12.37 -3.94
CA ASN A 45 0.96 -12.75 -4.61
C ASN A 45 0.87 -14.12 -5.31
N THR A 46 -0.17 -14.32 -6.13
CA THR A 46 -0.11 -15.24 -7.27
C THR A 46 0.80 -14.61 -8.33
N GLU A 47 2.10 -14.54 -8.05
CA GLU A 47 3.10 -13.79 -8.86
C GLU A 47 3.30 -14.35 -10.27
N LYS A 48 2.71 -15.51 -10.59
CA LYS A 48 2.80 -16.13 -11.91
C LYS A 48 1.41 -16.39 -12.47
N ALA A 49 1.19 -15.98 -13.70
CA ALA A 49 0.00 -16.37 -14.45
C ALA A 49 -0.04 -17.91 -14.51
N ASP A 50 -1.19 -18.47 -14.18
CA ASP A 50 -1.41 -19.91 -14.29
C ASP A 50 -1.17 -20.34 -15.76
N PRO A 51 -0.31 -21.34 -16.05
CA PRO A 51 -0.09 -21.81 -17.42
C PRO A 51 -1.39 -22.25 -18.12
N ALA A 52 -2.40 -22.70 -17.37
CA ALA A 52 -3.73 -22.99 -17.93
C ALA A 52 -4.42 -21.70 -18.43
N ARG A 53 -4.27 -20.59 -17.69
CA ARG A 53 -4.81 -19.28 -18.08
C ARG A 53 -4.10 -18.73 -19.32
N GLU A 54 -2.78 -18.89 -19.42
CA GLU A 54 -2.03 -18.45 -20.60
C GLU A 54 -2.49 -19.18 -21.87
N LYS A 55 -2.67 -20.50 -21.79
CA LYS A 55 -3.21 -21.31 -22.89
C LYS A 55 -4.60 -20.84 -23.32
N LEU A 56 -5.49 -20.61 -22.35
CA LEU A 56 -6.84 -20.13 -22.62
C LEU A 56 -6.83 -18.76 -23.32
N ILE A 57 -6.00 -17.84 -22.87
CA ILE A 57 -5.87 -16.50 -23.48
C ILE A 57 -5.39 -16.61 -24.93
N ASN A 58 -4.38 -17.45 -25.19
CA ASN A 58 -3.85 -17.61 -26.54
C ASN A 58 -4.89 -18.21 -27.49
N GLN A 59 -5.68 -19.19 -27.03
CA GLN A 59 -6.78 -19.75 -27.82
C GLN A 59 -7.82 -18.67 -28.17
N ILE A 60 -8.27 -17.90 -27.19
CA ILE A 60 -9.26 -16.84 -27.41
C ILE A 60 -8.74 -15.79 -28.40
N LYS A 61 -7.46 -15.41 -28.31
CA LYS A 61 -6.85 -14.48 -29.28
C LYS A 61 -6.94 -15.01 -30.71
N ILE A 62 -6.57 -16.27 -30.92
CA ILE A 62 -6.64 -16.93 -32.24
C ILE A 62 -8.09 -16.95 -32.74
N ASP A 63 -9.05 -17.29 -31.90
CA ASP A 63 -10.47 -17.36 -32.28
C ASP A 63 -11.02 -15.98 -32.67
N VAL A 64 -10.57 -14.91 -31.98
CA VAL A 64 -10.94 -13.53 -32.30
C VAL A 64 -10.30 -13.08 -33.62
N ASP A 65 -9.00 -13.31 -33.80
CA ASP A 65 -8.27 -12.91 -35.02
C ASP A 65 -8.80 -13.63 -36.27
N THR A 66 -9.24 -14.88 -36.12
CA THR A 66 -9.83 -15.68 -37.21
C THR A 66 -11.32 -15.42 -37.44
N GLY A 67 -11.96 -14.60 -36.60
CA GLY A 67 -13.40 -14.32 -36.66
C GLY A 67 -14.29 -15.49 -36.20
N ASN A 68 -13.71 -16.54 -35.62
CA ASN A 68 -14.42 -17.71 -35.13
C ASN A 68 -14.98 -17.53 -33.71
N TYR A 69 -14.61 -16.45 -33.02
CA TYR A 69 -15.09 -16.17 -31.68
C TYR A 69 -16.60 -15.87 -31.67
N GLN A 70 -17.37 -16.75 -31.03
CA GLN A 70 -18.82 -16.62 -30.88
C GLN A 70 -19.18 -16.14 -29.48
N VAL A 71 -19.89 -15.03 -29.40
CA VAL A 71 -20.35 -14.48 -28.12
C VAL A 71 -21.57 -15.27 -27.63
N ASP A 72 -21.38 -16.07 -26.59
CA ASP A 72 -22.49 -16.73 -25.90
C ASP A 72 -23.11 -15.79 -24.86
N SER A 73 -24.24 -15.18 -25.24
CA SER A 73 -24.99 -14.26 -24.37
C SER A 73 -25.55 -14.97 -23.13
N LYS A 74 -25.92 -16.25 -23.23
CA LYS A 74 -26.47 -17.04 -22.12
C LYS A 74 -25.38 -17.39 -21.12
N ALA A 75 -24.21 -17.81 -21.59
CA ALA A 75 -23.05 -18.04 -20.73
C ALA A 75 -22.60 -16.76 -20.04
N THR A 76 -22.59 -15.63 -20.76
CA THR A 76 -22.27 -14.31 -20.19
C THR A 76 -23.22 -13.96 -19.05
N ALA A 77 -24.54 -14.01 -19.29
CA ALA A 77 -25.53 -13.72 -18.27
C ALA A 77 -25.42 -14.66 -17.07
N LYS A 78 -25.19 -15.96 -17.30
CA LYS A 78 -24.96 -16.93 -16.22
C LYS A 78 -23.75 -16.55 -15.38
N LYS A 79 -22.60 -16.23 -16.00
CA LYS A 79 -21.40 -15.81 -15.28
C LYS A 79 -21.60 -14.53 -14.48
N MET A 80 -22.40 -13.59 -15.02
CA MET A 80 -22.78 -12.39 -14.29
C MET A 80 -23.70 -12.66 -13.10
N ILE A 81 -24.57 -13.66 -13.19
CA ILE A 81 -25.34 -14.06 -12.01
C ILE A 81 -24.42 -14.77 -11.02
N ASP A 82 -23.63 -15.75 -11.47
CA ASP A 82 -22.77 -16.57 -10.60
C ASP A 82 -21.79 -15.71 -9.79
N PHE A 83 -21.15 -14.71 -10.40
CA PHE A 83 -20.17 -13.86 -9.69
C PHE A 83 -20.80 -12.91 -8.67
N TRP A 84 -22.00 -12.37 -8.95
CA TRP A 84 -22.61 -11.34 -8.10
C TRP A 84 -23.65 -11.88 -7.12
N SER A 85 -24.29 -13.02 -7.40
CA SER A 85 -25.41 -13.53 -6.59
C SER A 85 -25.00 -14.24 -5.30
N ASN A 86 -23.69 -14.34 -5.01
CA ASN A 86 -23.13 -14.89 -3.78
C ASN A 86 -23.78 -16.23 -3.34
N LYS A 87 -24.20 -17.07 -4.31
CA LYS A 87 -24.55 -18.47 -4.06
C LYS A 87 -23.26 -19.28 -3.95
N GLY A 88 -22.54 -19.05 -2.85
CA GLY A 88 -21.43 -19.85 -2.35
C GLY A 88 -21.84 -20.54 -1.06
#